data_AF-A0A965QW75-F1
#
_entry.id   AF-A0A965QW75-F1
#
_cell.length_a   1.000
_cell.length_b   1.000
_cell.length_c   1.000
_cell.angle_alpha   90.00
_cell.angle_beta   90.00
_cell.angle_gamma   90.00
#
_symmetry.space_group_name_H-M   'P 1'
#
loop_
_entity.id
_entity.type
_entity.pdbx_description
1 polymer ?
#
loop_
_entity_poly.entity_id
_entity_poly.type
_entity_poly.pdbx_seq_one_letter_code
_entity_poly.pdbx_strand_id
1 'polypeptide(L)'
;AGVASAVLHLALQVRLRGENQLAVELEEARLGLLPLPRDAVLAELGRRLGRLGGVTSLRRLDGRSVLVVYIPSTHDAQGMGRWLSALAIAEGSLLVAGETRAGAAPR
;
A
#
# COMPACT_ATOMS: atom_id res chain seq x y z
N ALA A 1 35.10 -6.14 5.99
CA ALA A 1 33.79 -6.75 6.24
C ALA A 1 33.19 -7.12 4.89
N GLY A 2 32.99 -8.41 4.63
CA GLY A 2 32.43 -8.88 3.36
C GLY A 2 30.99 -8.35 3.21
N VAL A 3 30.69 -7.76 2.06
CA VAL A 3 29.37 -7.20 1.77
C VAL A 3 28.42 -8.37 1.58
N ALA A 4 27.71 -8.78 2.63
CA ALA A 4 26.68 -9.80 2.49
C ALA A 4 25.60 -9.24 1.55
N SER A 5 25.52 -9.80 0.34
CA SER A 5 24.42 -9.56 -0.58
C SER A 5 23.33 -10.57 -0.28
N ALA A 6 22.11 -10.11 -0.06
CA ALA A 6 20.96 -10.96 0.17
C ALA A 6 19.83 -10.53 -0.76
N VAL A 7 19.15 -11.52 -1.36
CA VAL A 7 17.99 -11.28 -2.22
C VAL A 7 16.74 -11.36 -1.36
N LEU A 8 16.02 -10.25 -1.28
CA LEU A 8 14.69 -10.18 -0.67
C LEU A 8 13.66 -10.53 -1.73
N HIS A 9 12.84 -11.55 -1.47
CA HIS A 9 11.67 -11.90 -2.27
C HIS A 9 10.41 -11.62 -1.46
N LEU A 10 9.50 -10.83 -2.02
CA LEU A 10 8.18 -10.54 -1.46
C LEU A 10 7.12 -10.82 -2.53
N ALA A 11 6.12 -11.63 -2.21
CA ALA A 11 4.90 -11.77 -2.99
C ALA A 11 3.77 -11.06 -2.23
N LEU A 12 3.19 -10.04 -2.86
CA LEU A 12 2.21 -9.15 -2.25
C LEU A 12 0.96 -9.10 -3.12
N GLN A 13 -0.21 -9.22 -2.49
CA GLN A 13 -1.48 -8.95 -3.13
C GLN A 13 -1.95 -7.55 -2.73
N VAL A 14 -2.18 -6.69 -3.72
CA VAL A 14 -2.67 -5.32 -3.51
C VAL A 14 -4.03 -5.18 -4.14
N ARG A 15 -5.02 -4.75 -3.35
CA ARG A 15 -6.41 -4.62 -3.80
C ARG A 15 -7.04 -3.35 -3.24
N LEU A 16 -7.98 -2.78 -3.98
CA LEU A 16 -8.81 -1.69 -3.47
C LEU A 16 -9.90 -2.26 -2.54
N ARG A 17 -9.99 -1.76 -1.31
CA ARG A 17 -11.00 -2.16 -0.32
C ARG A 17 -12.18 -1.20 -0.28
N GLY A 18 -11.95 0.04 -0.70
CA GLY A 18 -12.91 1.13 -0.81
C GLY A 18 -12.23 2.32 -1.48
N GLU A 19 -12.96 3.41 -1.70
CA GLU A 19 -12.35 4.62 -2.30
C GLU A 19 -11.09 5.01 -1.54
N ASN A 20 -9.99 5.20 -2.28
CA ASN A 20 -8.70 5.60 -1.74
C ASN A 20 -8.10 4.69 -0.65
N GLN A 21 -8.57 3.44 -0.52
CA GLN A 21 -8.08 2.50 0.49
C GLN A 21 -7.52 1.25 -0.18
N LEU A 22 -6.19 1.10 -0.13
CA LEU A 22 -5.51 -0.11 -0.58
C LEU A 22 -5.36 -1.09 0.59
N ALA A 23 -5.70 -2.34 0.38
CA ALA A 23 -5.32 -3.45 1.22
C ALA A 23 -4.11 -4.15 0.60
N VAL A 24 -3.04 -4.29 1.38
CA VAL A 24 -1.81 -4.97 1.00
C VAL A 24 -1.68 -6.21 1.89
N GLU A 25 -1.68 -7.37 1.25
CA GLU A 25 -1.50 -8.67 1.89
C GLU A 25 -0.18 -9.29 1.45
N LEU A 26 0.50 -9.93 2.41
CA LEU A 26 1.76 -10.60 2.16
C LEU A 26 1.52 -12.11 2.03
N GLU A 27 1.73 -12.63 0.82
CA GLU A 27 1.60 -14.06 0.51
C GLU A 27 2.91 -14.78 0.86
N GLU A 28 4.04 -14.24 0.42
CA GLU A 28 5.38 -14.77 0.70
C GLU A 28 6.38 -13.67 1.06
N ALA A 29 7.27 -13.98 2.00
CA ALA A 29 8.44 -13.16 2.30
C ALA A 29 9.64 -14.02 2.66
N ARG A 30 10.74 -13.86 1.91
CA ARG A 30 11.97 -14.64 2.09
C ARG A 30 13.21 -13.79 1.89
N LEU A 31 14.27 -14.10 2.64
CA LEU A 31 15.62 -13.59 2.43
C LEU A 31 16.50 -14.77 2.01
N GLY A 32 16.69 -14.93 0.69
CA GLY A 32 17.19 -16.19 0.14
C GLY A 32 16.27 -17.36 0.52
N LEU A 33 16.79 -18.34 1.26
CA LEU A 33 16.04 -19.50 1.74
C LEU A 33 15.33 -19.26 3.09
N LEU A 34 15.60 -18.15 3.77
CA LEU A 34 15.07 -17.89 5.11
C LEU A 34 13.67 -17.26 5.02
N PRO A 35 12.61 -17.88 5.58
CA PRO A 35 11.31 -17.25 5.65
C PRO A 35 11.35 -16.06 6.62
N LEU A 36 10.67 -14.97 6.27
CA LEU A 36 10.59 -13.78 7.11
C LEU A 36 9.25 -13.71 7.86
N PRO A 37 9.23 -13.15 9.09
CA PRO A 37 7.99 -12.94 9.83
C PRO A 37 7.09 -11.94 9.09
N ARG A 38 5.91 -12.39 8.67
CA ARG A 38 5.00 -11.60 7.83
C ARG A 38 4.61 -10.26 8.46
N ASP A 39 4.26 -10.28 9.74
CA ASP A 39 3.85 -9.07 10.46
C ASP A 39 4.99 -8.06 10.60
N ALA A 40 6.23 -8.53 10.78
CA ALA A 40 7.41 -7.65 10.82
C ALA A 40 7.68 -7.00 9.47
N VAL A 41 7.52 -7.75 8.38
CA VAL A 41 7.66 -7.22 7.01
C VAL A 41 6.57 -6.19 6.72
N LEU A 42 5.31 -6.47 7.05
CA LEU A 42 4.20 -5.52 6.86
C LEU A 42 4.37 -4.26 7.74
N ALA A 43 4.85 -4.41 8.97
CA ALA A 43 5.15 -3.27 9.85
C ALA A 43 6.26 -2.39 9.27
N GLU A 44 7.33 -3.00 8.75
CA GLU A 44 8.42 -2.27 8.09
C GLU A 44 7.96 -1.57 6.79
N LEU A 45 7.11 -2.23 5.98
CA LEU A 45 6.49 -1.61 4.81
C LEU A 45 5.64 -0.39 5.21
N GLY A 46 4.80 -0.52 6.23
CA GLY A 46 4.01 0.59 6.77
C GLY A 46 4.90 1.75 7.25
N ARG A 47 5.98 1.44 7.97
CA ARG A 47 6.96 2.44 8.42
C ARG A 47 7.62 3.18 7.26
N ARG A 48 7.97 2.47 6.17
CA ARG A 48 8.57 3.08 4.97
C ARG A 48 7.58 3.95 4.21
N LEU A 49 6.34 3.48 4.02
CA LEU A 49 5.28 4.26 3.41
C LEU A 49 4.95 5.52 4.22
N GLY A 50 4.95 5.41 5.55
CA GLY A 50 4.80 6.56 6.45
C GLY A 50 5.84 7.65 6.22
N ARG A 51 7.10 7.27 5.98
CA ARG A 51 8.18 8.23 5.64
C ARG A 51 7.98 8.91 4.29
N LEU A 52 7.19 8.32 3.40
CA LEU A 52 6.81 8.89 2.11
C LEU A 52 5.52 9.72 2.19
N GLY A 53 4.99 9.97 3.39
CA GLY A 53 3.75 10.71 3.62
C GLY A 53 2.49 9.85 3.48
N GLY A 54 2.62 8.54 3.30
CA GLY A 54 1.49 7.62 3.27
C GLY A 54 0.90 7.41 4.66
N VAL A 55 -0.43 7.40 4.76
CA VAL A 55 -1.11 7.01 6.00
C VAL A 55 -1.37 5.51 5.96
N THR A 56 -0.85 4.75 6.91
CA THR A 56 -0.98 3.29 6.93
C THR A 56 -1.47 2.77 8.27
N SER A 57 -2.25 1.68 8.24
CA SER A 57 -2.72 0.97 9.44
C SER A 57 -2.57 -0.54 9.23
N LEU A 58 -1.83 -1.20 10.12
CA LEU A 58 -1.78 -2.66 10.15
C LEU A 58 -3.03 -3.19 10.87
N ARG A 59 -3.81 -4.02 10.19
CA ARG A 59 -5.08 -4.56 10.69
C ARG A 59 -5.11 -6.07 10.62
N ARG A 60 -5.96 -6.67 11.45
CA ARG A 60 -6.33 -8.08 11.33
C ARG A 60 -7.70 -8.18 10.68
N LEU A 61 -7.75 -8.77 9.49
CA LEU A 61 -8.98 -9.02 8.72
C LEU A 61 -9.04 -10.52 8.43
N ASP A 62 -10.14 -11.18 8.77
CA ASP A 62 -10.35 -12.62 8.56
C ASP A 62 -9.18 -13.50 9.07
N GLY A 63 -8.63 -13.12 10.23
CA GLY A 63 -7.49 -13.83 10.82
C GLY A 63 -6.16 -13.68 10.05
N ARG A 64 -6.05 -12.69 9.18
CA ARG A 64 -4.83 -12.35 8.43
C ARG A 64 -4.40 -10.91 8.69
N SER A 65 -3.10 -10.67 8.65
CA SER A 65 -2.54 -9.33 8.79
C SER A 65 -2.57 -8.64 7.44
N VAL A 66 -3.18 -7.46 7.40
CA VAL A 66 -3.39 -6.66 6.21
C VAL A 66 -2.88 -5.27 6.48
N LEU A 67 -1.96 -4.78 5.66
CA LEU A 67 -1.53 -3.38 5.70
C LEU A 67 -2.52 -2.56 4.87
N VAL A 68 -3.31 -1.73 5.54
CA VAL A 68 -4.20 -0.77 4.87
C VAL A 68 -3.43 0.51 4.62
N VAL A 69 -3.39 0.95 3.36
CA VAL A 69 -2.77 2.20 2.93
C VAL A 69 -3.87 3.14 2.47
N TYR A 70 -3.93 4.32 3.08
CA TYR A 70 -4.86 5.38 2.74
C TYR A 70 -4.17 6.34 1.78
N ILE A 71 -4.74 6.47 0.58
CA ILE A 71 -4.32 7.45 -0.41
C ILE A 71 -5.03 8.75 -0.05
N PRO A 72 -4.33 9.81 0.36
CA PRO A 72 -5.00 11.08 0.60
C PRO A 72 -5.64 11.56 -0.70
N SER A 73 -6.91 11.99 -0.64
CA SER A 73 -7.51 12.78 -1.70
C SER A 73 -6.77 14.11 -1.75
N THR A 74 -5.76 14.21 -2.61
CA THR A 74 -4.94 15.41 -2.75
C THR A 74 -5.81 16.51 -3.35
N HIS A 75 -5.88 17.65 -2.67
CA HIS A 75 -6.43 18.88 -3.22
C HIS A 75 -5.33 19.53 -4.06
N ASP A 76 -5.57 19.80 -5.33
CA ASP A 76 -4.69 20.68 -6.10
C ASP A 76 -4.91 22.15 -5.71
N ALA A 77 -4.11 23.06 -6.25
CA ALA A 77 -4.21 24.50 -5.99
C ALA A 77 -5.59 25.10 -6.38
N GLN A 78 -6.40 24.36 -7.13
CA GLN A 78 -7.76 24.73 -7.56
C GLN A 78 -8.83 24.12 -6.63
N GLY A 79 -8.41 23.43 -5.57
CA GLY A 79 -9.28 22.80 -4.60
C GLY A 79 -9.87 21.48 -5.07
N MET A 80 -9.39 20.85 -6.14
CA MET A 80 -9.94 19.58 -6.65
C MET A 80 -9.29 18.37 -5.97
N GLY A 81 -10.10 17.48 -5.40
CA GLY A 81 -9.68 16.19 -4.83
C GLY A 81 -9.69 15.05 -5.85
N ARG A 82 -8.94 13.97 -5.58
CA ARG A 82 -8.92 12.74 -6.39
C ARG A 82 -9.42 11.54 -5.59
N TRP A 83 -10.28 10.74 -6.19
CA TRP A 83 -10.88 9.53 -5.61
C TRP A 83 -10.62 8.34 -6.53
N LEU A 84 -9.76 7.44 -6.08
CA LEU A 84 -9.51 6.15 -6.73
C LEU A 84 -10.65 5.19 -6.38
N SER A 85 -11.40 4.74 -7.39
CA SER A 85 -12.55 3.84 -7.24
C SER A 85 -12.31 2.44 -7.82
N ALA A 86 -11.32 2.27 -8.69
CA ALA A 86 -10.89 0.96 -9.17
C ALA A 86 -9.38 0.87 -9.38
N LEU A 87 -8.84 -0.32 -9.14
CA LEU A 87 -7.43 -0.68 -9.32
C LEU A 87 -7.36 -2.10 -9.87
N ALA A 88 -6.61 -2.29 -10.94
CA ALA A 88 -6.18 -3.61 -11.39
C ALA A 88 -4.66 -3.61 -11.62
N ILE A 89 -3.99 -4.61 -11.07
CA ILE A 89 -2.55 -4.82 -11.24
C ILE A 89 -2.41 -6.12 -12.01
N ALA A 90 -1.70 -6.05 -13.14
CA ALA A 90 -1.37 -7.20 -13.95
C ALA A 90 0.13 -7.16 -14.27
N GLU A 91 0.64 -8.21 -14.90
CA GLU A 91 2.03 -8.26 -15.31
C GLU A 91 2.35 -7.07 -16.24
N GLY A 92 3.34 -6.26 -15.85
CA GLY A 92 3.78 -5.09 -16.60
C GLY A 92 2.78 -3.94 -16.69
N SER A 93 1.63 -3.99 -16.00
CA SER A 93 0.59 -2.96 -16.13
C SER A 93 -0.15 -2.66 -14.84
N LEU A 94 -0.52 -1.37 -14.72
CA LEU A 94 -1.30 -0.82 -13.64
C LEU A 94 -2.46 -0.04 -14.26
N LEU A 95 -3.68 -0.48 -13.99
CA LEU A 95 -4.90 0.19 -14.42
C LEU A 95 -5.57 0.83 -13.21
N VAL A 96 -5.92 2.11 -13.34
CA VAL A 96 -6.61 2.87 -12.30
C VAL A 96 -7.81 3.58 -12.90
N ALA A 97 -8.92 3.60 -12.17
CA ALA A 97 -10.08 4.43 -12.49
C ALA A 97 -10.55 5.17 -11.25
N GLY A 98 -11.10 6.35 -11.46
CA GLY A 98 -11.45 7.25 -10.38
C GLY A 98 -12.05 8.54 -10.89
N GLU A 99 -12.33 9.44 -9.95
CA GLU A 99 -12.94 10.73 -10.23
C GLU A 99 -12.11 11.85 -9.62
N THR A 100 -12.10 12.98 -10.30
CA THR A 100 -11.66 14.25 -9.74
C THR A 100 -12.90 15.06 -9.39
N ARG A 101 -13.09 15.42 -8.12
CA ARG A 101 -14.24 16.22 -7.65
C ARG A 101 -13.73 17.50 -7.01
N ALA A 102 -14.57 18.54 -6.96
CA ALA A 102 -14.25 19.69 -6.13
C ALA A 102 -14.11 19.21 -4.67
N GLY A 103 -12.98 19.50 -4.07
CA GLY A 103 -12.72 19.24 -2.66
C GLY A 103 -13.59 20.14 -1.79
N ALA A 104 -13.92 19.65 -0.60
CA ALA A 104 -14.72 20.42 0.34
C ALA A 104 -13.97 21.71 0.70
N ALA A 105 -14.65 22.86 0.61
CA ALA A 105 -14.09 24.12 1.08
C ALA A 105 -13.61 23.95 2.54
N PRO A 106 -12.39 24.42 2.89
CA PRO A 106 -11.94 24.36 4.28
C PRO A 106 -12.96 25.10 5.15
N ARG A 107 -13.44 24.43 6.21
CA ARG A 107 -14.27 25.04 7.25
C ARG A 107 -13.41 25.87 8.19
#